data_AF-A0A7C1DL83-F1
#
_entry.id   AF-A0A7C1DL83-F1
#
_cell.length_a   1.000
_cell.length_b   1.000
_cell.length_c   1.000
_cell.angle_alpha   90.00
_cell.angle_beta   90.00
_cell.angle_gamma   90.00
#
_symmetry.space_group_name_H-M   'P 1'
#
loop_
_entity.id
_entity.type
_entity.pdbx_description
1 polymer ?
#
loop_
_entity_poly.entity_id
_entity_poly.type
_entity_poly.pdbx_seq_one_letter_code
_entity_poly.pdbx_strand_id
1 'polypeptide(L)'
;MTLFITACQPEIAPPVITLVTPLEGEVLSGDGELTFTVLAPEGSLGEVVVQVGGYPVRFPAIELKSFGRFRVPLEVLELGEGEHGVLVTASAVEREAFSAASASRTFRVELPPVGLEGLTVSPENVRQGQPVVIDARFTGAATEVSGRLFERDFNFYPVGGGGWRALAACRLFAEPGTTPLLVSYADSLGRRKQEEFELSVRAGSFSSCYITLSPGVGGKLSAETIERESARVNEAVKRYSPEQLWEAGPFRRPVDGGRVTSPFGEKRTFSTGGSESHIGTDFGGLAEGSPVYASARGRVVIAGEFIIRGHFVCLDHGRGLFTLYNHMSETLVSEGEMVEAGQRIGSIGQTGVATGPHLHFEVRLATWAVDPMTLLSEGLSFE
;
A
#
# COMPACT_ATOMS: atom_id res chain seq x y z
N MET A 1 -4.31 -40.89 -73.15
CA MET A 1 -5.50 -40.13 -72.70
C MET A 1 -5.62 -40.38 -71.21
N THR A 2 -4.97 -39.55 -70.40
CA THR A 2 -4.91 -39.72 -68.95
C THR A 2 -5.91 -38.73 -68.36
N LEU A 3 -7.02 -39.26 -67.84
CA LEU A 3 -8.05 -38.48 -67.16
C LEU A 3 -7.53 -38.11 -65.77
N PHE A 4 -7.32 -36.82 -65.50
CA PHE A 4 -7.18 -36.34 -64.13
C PHE A 4 -8.59 -36.21 -63.54
N ILE A 5 -8.95 -37.11 -62.64
CA ILE A 5 -10.12 -36.94 -61.78
C ILE A 5 -9.65 -36.07 -60.61
N THR A 6 -9.92 -34.77 -60.68
CA THR A 6 -9.87 -33.90 -59.51
C THR A 6 -11.02 -34.35 -58.61
N ALA A 7 -10.71 -35.04 -57.52
CA ALA A 7 -11.71 -35.28 -56.48
C ALA A 7 -12.11 -33.92 -55.91
N CYS A 8 -13.31 -33.44 -56.24
CA CYS A 8 -13.94 -32.38 -55.47
C CYS A 8 -14.01 -32.88 -54.03
N GLN A 9 -13.29 -32.21 -53.11
CA GLN A 9 -13.55 -32.45 -51.71
C GLN A 9 -15.04 -32.16 -51.46
N PRO A 10 -15.75 -32.99 -50.69
CA PRO A 10 -17.11 -32.67 -50.30
C PRO A 10 -17.08 -31.34 -49.53
N GLU A 11 -17.56 -30.26 -50.16
CA GLU A 11 -17.77 -28.98 -49.50
C GLU A 11 -19.13 -29.06 -48.80
N ILE A 12 -19.12 -28.94 -47.47
CA ILE A 12 -20.33 -28.75 -46.67
C ILE A 12 -20.58 -27.26 -46.46
N ALA A 13 -21.84 -26.88 -46.28
CA ALA A 13 -22.23 -25.50 -46.05
C ALA A 13 -21.46 -24.89 -44.84
N PRO A 14 -20.98 -23.64 -44.94
CA PRO A 14 -20.33 -22.97 -43.83
C PRO A 14 -21.32 -22.75 -42.66
N PRO A 15 -20.84 -22.79 -41.41
CA PRO A 15 -21.68 -22.48 -40.27
C PRO A 15 -22.20 -21.04 -40.31
N VAL A 16 -23.45 -20.85 -39.88
CA VAL A 16 -24.08 -19.54 -39.73
C VAL A 16 -23.88 -19.08 -38.29
N ILE A 17 -23.21 -17.95 -38.11
CA ILE A 17 -22.97 -17.34 -36.79
C ILE A 17 -23.86 -16.12 -36.64
N THR A 18 -24.65 -16.09 -35.56
CA THR A 18 -25.48 -14.94 -35.20
C THR A 18 -25.02 -14.37 -33.88
N LEU A 19 -24.43 -13.18 -33.91
CA LEU A 19 -24.07 -12.41 -32.72
C LEU A 19 -25.33 -11.73 -32.16
N VAL A 20 -25.70 -12.12 -30.94
CA VAL A 20 -26.90 -11.61 -30.25
C VAL A 20 -26.54 -10.36 -29.44
N THR A 21 -25.48 -10.43 -28.64
CA THR A 21 -24.94 -9.31 -27.86
C THR A 21 -23.41 -9.35 -27.88
N PRO A 22 -22.71 -8.21 -27.76
CA PRO A 22 -23.26 -6.86 -27.79
C PRO A 22 -23.88 -6.53 -29.16
N LEU A 23 -24.76 -5.54 -29.25
CA LEU A 23 -25.26 -4.97 -30.51
C LEU A 23 -24.15 -4.12 -31.16
N GLU A 24 -24.27 -3.89 -32.47
CA GLU A 24 -23.27 -3.06 -33.17
C GLU A 24 -23.25 -1.64 -32.58
N GLY A 25 -22.10 -1.20 -32.09
CA GLY A 25 -21.95 0.09 -31.42
C GLY A 25 -22.65 0.19 -30.05
N GLU A 26 -23.05 -0.94 -29.45
CA GLU A 26 -23.57 -0.95 -28.09
C GLU A 26 -22.51 -0.41 -27.11
N VAL A 27 -22.97 0.37 -26.13
CA VAL A 27 -22.14 0.85 -25.03
C VAL A 27 -22.38 -0.05 -23.82
N LEU A 28 -21.35 -0.77 -23.39
CA LEU A 28 -21.38 -1.58 -22.18
C LEU A 28 -20.83 -0.75 -21.01
N SER A 29 -21.62 -0.66 -19.94
CA SER A 29 -21.22 -0.08 -18.66
C SER A 29 -21.56 -1.05 -17.52
N GLY A 30 -20.54 -1.67 -16.92
CA GLY A 30 -20.71 -2.73 -15.90
C GLY A 30 -20.55 -4.15 -16.45
N ASP A 31 -21.18 -5.16 -15.84
CA ASP A 31 -21.04 -6.55 -16.29
C ASP A 31 -21.71 -6.75 -17.65
N GLY A 32 -20.95 -7.23 -18.63
CA GLY A 32 -21.44 -7.55 -19.97
C GLY A 32 -21.53 -9.06 -20.21
N GLU A 33 -22.35 -9.48 -21.17
CA GLU A 33 -22.35 -10.86 -21.67
C GLU A 33 -22.36 -10.84 -23.20
N LEU A 34 -21.37 -11.50 -23.80
CA LEU A 34 -21.39 -11.83 -25.22
C LEU A 34 -22.21 -13.11 -25.40
N THR A 35 -23.38 -12.97 -26.03
CA THR A 35 -24.21 -14.10 -26.46
C THR A 35 -24.14 -14.24 -27.96
N PHE A 36 -23.93 -15.46 -28.44
CA PHE A 36 -24.03 -15.79 -29.86
C PHE A 36 -24.58 -17.20 -30.07
N THR A 37 -25.10 -17.43 -31.26
CA THR A 37 -25.53 -18.75 -31.71
C THR A 37 -24.76 -19.17 -32.93
N VAL A 38 -24.45 -20.46 -33.03
CA VAL A 38 -23.84 -21.05 -34.21
C VAL A 38 -24.74 -22.18 -34.70
N LEU A 39 -25.05 -22.17 -35.99
CA LEU A 39 -25.79 -23.22 -36.69
C LEU A 39 -24.90 -23.79 -37.78
N ALA A 40 -24.54 -25.07 -37.70
CA ALA A 40 -24.01 -25.84 -38.82
C ALA A 40 -25.20 -26.38 -39.63
N PRO A 41 -25.46 -25.88 -40.85
CA PRO A 41 -26.59 -26.35 -41.66
C PRO A 41 -26.41 -27.82 -42.10
N GLU A 42 -25.16 -28.24 -42.23
CA GLU A 42 -24.70 -29.57 -42.62
C GLU A 42 -23.61 -30.03 -41.64
N GLY A 43 -23.58 -31.33 -41.32
CA GLY A 43 -22.64 -31.89 -40.35
C GLY A 43 -22.89 -31.54 -38.88
N SER A 44 -21.82 -31.57 -38.09
CA SER A 44 -21.81 -31.21 -36.66
C SER A 44 -20.88 -30.02 -36.42
N LEU A 45 -21.15 -29.25 -35.37
CA LEU A 45 -20.25 -28.17 -34.94
C LEU A 45 -18.88 -28.74 -34.54
N GLY A 46 -17.83 -28.22 -35.16
CA GLY A 46 -16.43 -28.48 -34.83
C GLY A 46 -15.94 -27.54 -33.72
N GLU A 47 -14.80 -26.89 -33.95
CA GLU A 47 -14.25 -25.88 -33.03
C GLU A 47 -15.01 -24.55 -33.15
N VAL A 48 -15.30 -23.94 -31.99
CA VAL A 48 -15.79 -22.57 -31.86
C VAL A 48 -14.81 -21.77 -31.02
N VAL A 49 -14.26 -20.70 -31.58
CA VAL A 49 -13.29 -19.82 -30.94
C VAL A 49 -13.85 -18.40 -30.91
N VAL A 50 -13.78 -17.77 -29.75
CA VAL A 50 -14.15 -16.38 -29.54
C VAL A 50 -12.89 -15.61 -29.17
N GLN A 51 -12.67 -14.45 -29.78
CA GLN A 51 -11.64 -13.50 -29.37
C GLN A 51 -12.31 -12.20 -28.94
N VAL A 52 -12.00 -11.74 -27.72
CA VAL A 52 -12.41 -10.43 -27.19
C VAL A 52 -11.17 -9.76 -26.62
N GLY A 53 -10.88 -8.53 -27.05
CA GLY A 53 -9.74 -7.75 -26.51
C GLY A 53 -8.37 -8.43 -26.68
N GLY A 54 -8.23 -9.39 -27.59
CA GLY A 54 -7.00 -10.16 -27.82
C GLY A 54 -6.88 -11.49 -27.06
N TYR A 55 -7.81 -11.82 -26.16
CA TYR A 55 -7.81 -13.10 -25.43
C TYR A 55 -8.76 -14.13 -26.07
N PRO A 56 -8.27 -15.31 -26.47
CA PRO A 56 -9.12 -16.35 -27.07
C PRO A 56 -9.81 -17.22 -26.01
N VAL A 57 -11.14 -17.30 -26.06
CA VAL A 57 -11.96 -18.28 -25.35
C VAL A 57 -12.31 -19.40 -26.33
N ARG A 58 -11.85 -20.62 -26.06
CA ARG A 58 -12.12 -21.80 -26.90
C ARG A 58 -13.24 -22.64 -26.30
N PHE A 59 -14.21 -23.00 -27.13
CA PHE A 59 -15.23 -23.97 -26.78
C PHE A 59 -14.89 -25.32 -27.42
N PRO A 60 -14.81 -26.40 -26.63
CA PRO A 60 -14.56 -27.73 -27.18
C PRO A 60 -15.72 -28.13 -28.10
N ALA A 61 -15.42 -29.00 -29.07
CA ALA A 61 -16.41 -29.52 -30.00
C ALA A 61 -17.60 -30.13 -29.24
N ILE A 62 -18.81 -29.66 -29.55
CA ILE A 62 -20.03 -30.23 -29.00
C ILE A 62 -20.46 -31.32 -29.99
N GLU A 63 -19.92 -32.52 -29.81
CA GLU A 63 -20.25 -33.67 -30.66
C GLU A 63 -21.78 -33.86 -30.71
N LEU A 64 -22.30 -34.06 -31.94
CA LEU A 64 -23.70 -34.41 -32.26
C LEU A 64 -24.76 -33.28 -32.20
N LYS A 65 -24.36 -32.00 -32.20
CA LYS A 65 -25.32 -30.89 -32.37
C LYS A 65 -24.98 -30.00 -33.57
N SER A 66 -25.98 -29.78 -34.42
CA SER A 66 -25.94 -28.79 -35.50
C SER A 66 -26.13 -27.36 -34.99
N PHE A 67 -26.51 -27.16 -33.72
CA PHE A 67 -26.79 -25.85 -33.15
C PHE A 67 -26.26 -25.71 -31.72
N GLY A 68 -25.69 -24.54 -31.41
CA GLY A 68 -25.25 -24.16 -30.08
C GLY A 68 -25.54 -22.70 -29.77
N ARG A 69 -25.90 -22.42 -28.50
CA ARG A 69 -25.96 -21.08 -27.94
C ARG A 69 -24.85 -20.94 -26.89
N PHE A 70 -24.03 -19.92 -27.04
CA PHE A 70 -22.85 -19.69 -26.23
C PHE A 70 -22.97 -18.37 -25.50
N ARG A 71 -22.35 -18.31 -24.33
CA ARG A 71 -22.29 -17.13 -23.46
C ARG A 71 -20.86 -16.98 -22.96
N VAL A 72 -20.32 -15.79 -23.09
CA VAL A 72 -19.02 -15.41 -22.55
C VAL A 72 -19.23 -14.18 -21.66
N PRO A 73 -19.00 -14.28 -20.33
CA PRO A 73 -19.03 -13.10 -19.49
C PRO A 73 -17.92 -12.14 -19.92
N LEU A 74 -18.24 -10.84 -19.96
CA LEU A 74 -17.31 -9.76 -20.30
C LEU A 74 -17.03 -8.95 -19.05
N GLU A 75 -15.82 -9.07 -18.52
CA GLU A 75 -15.35 -8.21 -17.43
C GLU A 75 -14.90 -6.86 -18.00
N VAL A 76 -15.81 -5.90 -17.99
CA VAL A 76 -15.61 -4.59 -18.64
C VAL A 76 -14.43 -3.81 -18.05
N LEU A 77 -14.11 -4.02 -16.77
CA LEU A 77 -12.91 -3.46 -16.14
C LEU A 77 -11.60 -4.01 -16.74
N GLU A 78 -11.57 -5.28 -17.17
CA GLU A 78 -10.39 -5.88 -17.79
C GLU A 78 -10.21 -5.46 -19.25
N LEU A 79 -11.32 -5.21 -19.96
CA LEU A 79 -11.31 -4.72 -21.34
C LEU A 79 -10.78 -3.28 -21.42
N GLY A 80 -11.10 -2.44 -20.43
CA GLY A 80 -10.70 -1.04 -20.40
C GLY A 80 -11.58 -0.15 -21.30
N GLU A 81 -11.48 1.17 -21.10
CA GLU A 81 -12.27 2.17 -21.84
C GLU A 81 -11.99 2.13 -23.34
N GLY A 82 -13.04 2.22 -24.17
CA GLY A 82 -12.92 2.49 -25.59
C GLY A 82 -13.60 1.47 -26.50
N GLU A 83 -13.20 1.47 -27.77
CA GLU A 83 -13.75 0.57 -28.80
C GLU A 83 -13.10 -0.80 -28.75
N HIS A 84 -13.93 -1.84 -28.72
CA HIS A 84 -13.53 -3.23 -28.67
C HIS A 84 -14.17 -4.04 -29.80
N GLY A 85 -13.43 -5.04 -30.27
CA GLY A 85 -13.90 -5.99 -31.28
C GLY A 85 -14.11 -7.37 -30.68
N VAL A 86 -15.20 -8.02 -31.09
CA VAL A 86 -15.39 -9.47 -30.95
C VAL A 86 -15.17 -10.13 -32.31
N LEU A 87 -14.43 -11.23 -32.34
CA LEU A 87 -14.35 -12.14 -33.48
C LEU A 87 -14.77 -13.54 -33.03
N VAL A 88 -15.83 -14.07 -33.62
CA VAL A 88 -16.25 -15.47 -33.44
C VAL A 88 -15.91 -16.23 -34.71
N THR A 89 -15.17 -17.32 -34.55
CA THR A 89 -14.86 -18.27 -35.63
C THR A 89 -15.48 -19.62 -35.27
N ALA A 90 -16.20 -20.23 -36.21
CA ALA A 90 -16.77 -21.55 -36.03
C ALA A 90 -16.48 -22.44 -37.24
N SER A 91 -16.32 -23.73 -36.98
CA SER A 91 -16.18 -24.76 -38.01
C SER A 91 -17.32 -25.77 -37.98
N ALA A 92 -17.63 -26.34 -39.13
CA ALA A 92 -18.51 -27.49 -39.28
C ALA A 92 -17.71 -28.67 -39.85
N VAL A 93 -18.05 -29.88 -39.42
CA VAL A 93 -17.37 -31.11 -39.82
C VAL A 93 -18.40 -32.19 -40.17
N GLU A 94 -18.21 -32.86 -41.30
CA GLU A 94 -18.98 -34.05 -41.69
C GLU A 94 -18.07 -35.07 -42.37
N ARG A 95 -17.79 -36.20 -41.70
CA ARG A 95 -16.82 -37.22 -42.17
C ARG A 95 -15.45 -36.60 -42.45
N GLU A 96 -15.07 -36.45 -43.72
CA GLU A 96 -13.81 -35.84 -44.20
C GLU A 96 -13.99 -34.39 -44.70
N ALA A 97 -15.22 -33.87 -44.72
CA ALA A 97 -15.56 -32.51 -45.13
C ALA A 97 -15.40 -31.52 -43.98
N PHE A 98 -14.87 -30.33 -44.28
CA PHE A 98 -14.66 -29.24 -43.32
C PHE A 98 -15.05 -27.90 -43.95
N SER A 99 -15.73 -27.05 -43.19
CA SER A 99 -15.98 -25.65 -43.53
C SER A 99 -15.85 -24.76 -42.31
N ALA A 100 -15.55 -23.47 -42.50
CA ALA A 100 -15.45 -22.50 -41.42
C ALA A 100 -16.05 -21.16 -41.82
N ALA A 101 -16.58 -20.45 -40.83
CA ALA A 101 -17.08 -19.09 -40.98
C ALA A 101 -16.63 -18.23 -39.80
N SER A 102 -16.62 -16.92 -40.01
CA SER A 102 -16.37 -15.95 -38.95
C SER A 102 -17.39 -14.83 -38.98
N ALA A 103 -17.76 -14.35 -37.80
CA ALA A 103 -18.53 -13.13 -37.62
C ALA A 103 -17.80 -12.22 -36.63
N SER A 104 -17.75 -10.93 -36.95
CA SER A 104 -17.17 -9.92 -36.08
C SER A 104 -18.17 -8.83 -35.76
N ARG A 105 -17.96 -8.15 -34.63
CA ARG A 105 -18.75 -6.99 -34.23
C ARG A 105 -17.92 -6.03 -33.39
N THR A 106 -18.24 -4.75 -33.47
CA THR A 106 -17.65 -3.73 -32.59
C THR A 106 -18.65 -3.25 -31.55
N PHE A 107 -18.13 -2.92 -30.38
CA PHE A 107 -18.86 -2.37 -29.26
C PHE A 107 -17.95 -1.42 -28.49
N ARG A 108 -18.53 -0.51 -27.72
CA ARG A 108 -17.80 0.43 -26.88
C ARG A 108 -17.94 0.03 -25.43
N VAL A 109 -16.85 0.19 -24.67
CA VAL A 109 -16.83 0.08 -23.22
C VAL A 109 -16.74 1.48 -22.63
N GLU A 110 -17.65 1.79 -21.71
CA GLU A 110 -17.59 2.96 -20.82
C GLU A 110 -17.47 2.48 -19.37
N LEU A 111 -16.35 2.82 -18.74
CA LEU A 111 -16.05 2.46 -17.37
C LEU A 111 -16.86 3.33 -16.39
N PRO A 112 -17.50 2.72 -15.39
CA PRO A 112 -18.21 3.48 -14.36
C PRO A 112 -17.24 4.45 -13.67
N PRO A 113 -17.71 5.64 -13.25
CA PRO A 113 -16.86 6.59 -12.54
C PRO A 113 -16.40 5.97 -11.23
N VAL A 114 -15.12 6.15 -10.90
CA VAL A 114 -14.61 5.74 -9.59
C VAL A 114 -15.39 6.44 -8.48
N GLY A 115 -15.70 5.69 -7.42
CA GLY A 115 -16.38 6.18 -6.23
C GLY A 115 -15.85 5.49 -4.98
N LEU A 116 -15.81 6.18 -3.85
CA LEU A 116 -15.45 5.58 -2.57
C LEU A 116 -16.63 4.73 -2.07
N GLU A 117 -16.39 3.43 -1.95
CA GLU A 117 -17.39 2.45 -1.47
C GLU A 117 -17.41 2.39 0.06
N GLY A 118 -16.23 2.46 0.68
CA GLY A 118 -16.08 2.41 2.12
C GLY A 118 -14.73 2.96 2.57
N LEU A 119 -14.74 3.61 3.73
CA LEU A 119 -13.56 4.13 4.41
C LEU A 119 -13.60 3.68 5.87
N THR A 120 -12.51 3.11 6.35
CA THR A 120 -12.32 2.75 7.75
C THR A 120 -11.07 3.44 8.26
N VAL A 121 -11.18 4.09 9.42
CA VAL A 121 -10.06 4.77 10.08
C VAL A 121 -9.85 4.14 11.43
N SER A 122 -8.64 3.64 11.65
CA SER A 122 -8.29 2.92 12.88
C SER A 122 -7.06 3.53 13.54
N PRO A 123 -7.16 3.94 14.82
CA PRO A 123 -8.39 4.01 15.63
C PRO A 123 -9.32 5.13 15.15
N GLU A 124 -10.64 4.95 15.30
CA GLU A 124 -11.65 5.99 14.98
C GLU A 124 -11.50 7.24 15.86
N ASN A 125 -11.00 7.04 17.08
CA ASN A 125 -10.76 8.08 18.07
C ASN A 125 -9.26 8.15 18.37
N VAL A 126 -8.51 8.86 17.54
CA VAL A 126 -7.06 8.90 17.63
C VAL A 126 -6.61 9.80 18.79
N ARG A 127 -5.67 9.33 19.62
CA ARG A 127 -5.02 10.18 20.62
C ARG A 127 -3.86 10.95 19.99
N GLN A 128 -3.58 12.15 20.51
CA GLN A 128 -2.40 12.92 20.16
C GLN A 128 -1.15 12.04 20.13
N GLY A 129 -0.44 12.03 19.00
CA GLY A 129 0.77 11.23 18.82
C GLY A 129 0.54 9.78 18.42
N GLN A 130 -0.67 9.29 18.22
CA GLN A 130 -0.87 7.92 17.73
C GLN A 130 -0.75 7.82 16.19
N PRO A 131 -0.28 6.68 15.67
CA PRO A 131 -0.44 6.36 14.24
C PRO A 131 -1.92 6.12 13.91
N VAL A 132 -2.27 6.31 12.65
CA VAL A 132 -3.60 6.10 12.07
C VAL A 132 -3.45 5.24 10.83
N VAL A 133 -4.22 4.15 10.76
CA VAL A 133 -4.37 3.32 9.56
C VAL A 133 -5.69 3.68 8.92
N ILE A 134 -5.65 3.91 7.61
CA ILE A 134 -6.83 4.28 6.84
C ILE A 134 -6.98 3.26 5.72
N ASP A 135 -8.07 2.51 5.74
CA ASP A 135 -8.43 1.54 4.71
C ASP A 135 -9.57 2.09 3.86
N ALA A 136 -9.42 2.02 2.54
CA ALA A 136 -10.39 2.50 1.57
C ALA A 136 -10.73 1.40 0.55
N ARG A 137 -11.98 1.35 0.14
CA ARG A 137 -12.48 0.51 -0.97
C ARG A 137 -13.19 1.39 -1.98
N PHE A 138 -13.06 1.07 -3.25
CA PHE A 138 -13.62 1.87 -4.33
C PHE A 138 -14.50 1.03 -5.24
N THR A 139 -15.59 1.62 -5.71
CA THR A 139 -16.29 1.15 -6.90
C THR A 139 -15.50 1.57 -8.14
N GLY A 140 -15.43 0.68 -9.13
CA GLY A 140 -14.57 0.88 -10.30
C GLY A 140 -13.07 0.73 -9.99
N ALA A 141 -12.22 1.03 -10.97
CA ALA A 141 -10.76 0.90 -10.84
C ALA A 141 -10.11 2.23 -10.46
N ALA A 142 -9.83 2.43 -9.16
CA ALA A 142 -8.98 3.51 -8.70
C ALA A 142 -7.51 3.25 -9.10
N THR A 143 -6.84 4.25 -9.65
CA THR A 143 -5.43 4.18 -10.09
C THR A 143 -4.51 5.04 -9.25
N GLU A 144 -5.04 6.15 -8.73
CA GLU A 144 -4.33 7.06 -7.81
C GLU A 144 -5.21 7.28 -6.59
N VAL A 145 -4.66 7.04 -5.39
CA VAL A 145 -5.35 7.31 -4.13
C VAL A 145 -4.37 7.96 -3.16
N SER A 146 -4.78 9.10 -2.62
CA SER A 146 -4.01 9.91 -1.68
C SER A 146 -4.94 10.46 -0.61
N GLY A 147 -4.37 10.92 0.49
CA GLY A 147 -5.13 11.63 1.49
C GLY A 147 -4.34 12.76 2.12
N ARG A 148 -5.06 13.61 2.84
CA ARG A 148 -4.50 14.69 3.65
C ARG A 148 -5.13 14.66 5.03
N LEU A 149 -4.28 14.69 6.05
CA LEU A 149 -4.70 14.81 7.43
C LEU A 149 -3.87 15.92 8.09
N PHE A 150 -4.56 16.88 8.69
CA PHE A 150 -3.97 18.18 9.06
C PHE A 150 -3.32 18.85 7.83
N GLU A 151 -2.05 19.24 7.93
CA GLU A 151 -1.29 19.93 6.87
C GLU A 151 -0.44 18.96 6.03
N ARG A 152 -0.75 17.65 6.05
CA ARG A 152 0.15 16.65 5.51
C ARG A 152 -0.53 15.64 4.61
N ASP A 153 0.02 15.57 3.40
CA ASP A 153 -0.33 14.56 2.41
C ASP A 153 0.30 13.21 2.74
N PHE A 154 -0.42 12.15 2.42
CA PHE A 154 0.03 10.77 2.50
C PHE A 154 -0.53 9.97 1.32
N ASN A 155 0.17 8.88 0.97
CA ASN A 155 -0.20 8.03 -0.14
C ASN A 155 -0.87 6.76 0.37
N PHE A 156 -1.95 6.37 -0.29
CA PHE A 156 -2.46 5.02 -0.14
C PHE A 156 -1.64 4.07 -1.00
N TYR A 157 -1.69 2.80 -0.64
CA TYR A 157 -1.11 1.71 -1.37
C TYR A 157 -2.10 0.56 -1.53
N PRO A 158 -2.05 -0.17 -2.65
CA PRO A 158 -2.96 -1.28 -2.86
C PRO A 158 -2.69 -2.39 -1.84
N VAL A 159 -3.76 -2.97 -1.33
CA VAL A 159 -3.79 -4.18 -0.51
C VAL A 159 -4.68 -5.22 -1.18
N GLY A 160 -4.58 -6.49 -0.77
CA GLY A 160 -5.35 -7.57 -1.39
C GLY A 160 -6.86 -7.32 -1.44
N GLY A 161 -7.55 -7.89 -2.43
CA GLY A 161 -9.01 -7.78 -2.56
C GLY A 161 -9.52 -6.41 -3.03
N GLY A 162 -8.71 -5.65 -3.78
CA GLY A 162 -9.09 -4.35 -4.34
C GLY A 162 -9.11 -3.19 -3.34
N GLY A 163 -8.64 -3.44 -2.10
CA GLY A 163 -8.54 -2.42 -1.07
C GLY A 163 -7.30 -1.53 -1.23
N TRP A 164 -7.33 -0.40 -0.57
CA TRP A 164 -6.22 0.54 -0.46
C TRP A 164 -5.98 0.87 1.01
N ARG A 165 -4.72 1.01 1.40
CA ARG A 165 -4.33 1.34 2.77
C ARG A 165 -3.40 2.53 2.81
N ALA A 166 -3.52 3.39 3.81
CA ALA A 166 -2.55 4.44 4.12
C ALA A 166 -2.14 4.41 5.58
N LEU A 167 -0.95 4.94 5.85
CA LEU A 167 -0.47 5.24 7.19
C LEU A 167 -0.37 6.76 7.35
N ALA A 168 -1.00 7.29 8.39
CA ALA A 168 -0.94 8.70 8.78
C ALA A 168 -0.59 8.83 10.26
N ALA A 169 -0.16 10.02 10.69
CA ALA A 169 0.18 10.29 12.08
C ALA A 169 -0.74 11.37 12.64
N CYS A 170 -1.30 11.12 13.82
CA CYS A 170 -1.85 12.19 14.64
C CYS A 170 -0.69 12.92 15.33
N ARG A 171 -0.58 14.23 15.12
CA ARG A 171 0.51 15.02 15.71
C ARG A 171 0.41 15.00 17.24
N LEU A 172 1.55 14.96 17.91
CA LEU A 172 1.63 15.11 19.37
C LEU A 172 0.94 16.41 19.86
N PHE A 173 0.99 17.46 19.05
CA PHE A 173 0.39 18.77 19.34
C PHE A 173 -0.86 19.06 18.51
N ALA A 174 -1.51 18.05 17.93
CA ALA A 174 -2.79 18.25 17.24
C ALA A 174 -3.83 18.83 18.21
N GLU A 175 -4.63 19.79 17.77
CA GLU A 175 -5.72 20.31 18.60
C GLU A 175 -6.75 19.19 18.85
N PRO A 176 -7.12 18.90 20.11
CA PRO A 176 -8.20 17.96 20.40
C PRO A 176 -9.54 18.47 19.86
N GLY A 177 -10.35 17.56 19.33
CA GLY A 177 -11.60 17.87 18.65
C GLY A 177 -11.72 17.12 17.33
N THR A 178 -12.52 17.65 16.42
CA THR A 178 -12.69 17.06 15.08
C THR A 178 -11.74 17.74 14.10
N THR A 179 -11.10 16.96 13.23
CA THR A 179 -10.23 17.46 12.16
C THR A 179 -10.62 16.84 10.82
N PRO A 180 -10.52 17.59 9.70
CA PRO A 180 -10.84 17.05 8.39
C PRO A 180 -9.77 16.06 7.92
N LEU A 181 -10.23 14.91 7.44
CA LEU A 181 -9.48 13.91 6.69
C LEU A 181 -9.96 13.96 5.24
N LEU A 182 -9.09 14.41 4.34
CA LEU A 182 -9.40 14.43 2.91
C LEU A 182 -8.90 13.14 2.26
N VAL A 183 -9.73 12.53 1.43
CA VAL A 183 -9.36 11.41 0.56
C VAL A 183 -9.56 11.84 -0.88
N SER A 184 -8.51 11.74 -1.69
CA SER A 184 -8.52 12.13 -3.11
C SER A 184 -8.14 10.95 -3.97
N TYR A 185 -8.95 10.68 -4.97
CA TYR A 185 -8.80 9.50 -5.82
C TYR A 185 -9.14 9.78 -7.29
N ALA A 186 -8.51 9.01 -8.17
CA ALA A 186 -8.67 9.11 -9.61
C ALA A 186 -8.77 7.73 -10.27
N ASP A 187 -9.39 7.67 -11.44
CA ASP A 187 -9.37 6.50 -12.32
C ASP A 187 -8.36 6.65 -13.48
N SER A 188 -8.27 5.61 -14.31
CA SER A 188 -7.39 5.56 -15.49
C SER A 188 -7.70 6.64 -16.54
N LEU A 189 -8.89 7.25 -16.49
CA LEU A 189 -9.32 8.33 -17.41
C LEU A 189 -9.01 9.72 -16.86
N GLY A 190 -8.41 9.81 -15.67
CA GLY A 190 -8.10 11.07 -15.01
C GLY A 190 -9.31 11.77 -14.39
N ARG A 191 -10.47 11.08 -14.27
CA ARG A 191 -11.62 11.62 -13.54
C ARG A 191 -11.27 11.60 -12.06
N ARG A 192 -11.27 12.78 -11.42
CA ARG A 192 -10.84 12.97 -10.03
C ARG A 192 -12.02 13.31 -9.12
N LYS A 193 -11.98 12.76 -7.91
CA LYS A 193 -12.89 13.12 -6.81
C LYS A 193 -12.10 13.34 -5.53
N GLN A 194 -12.67 14.15 -4.66
CA GLN A 194 -12.19 14.36 -3.30
C GLN A 194 -13.39 14.32 -2.36
N GLU A 195 -13.22 13.61 -1.26
CA GLU A 195 -14.21 13.49 -0.20
C GLU A 195 -13.56 13.87 1.14
N GLU A 196 -14.35 14.48 2.01
CA GLU A 196 -13.93 14.94 3.34
C GLU A 196 -14.64 14.12 4.41
N PHE A 197 -13.86 13.64 5.37
CA PHE A 197 -14.29 12.87 6.52
C PHE A 197 -13.87 13.57 7.80
N GLU A 198 -14.58 13.27 8.88
CA GLU A 198 -14.25 13.79 10.20
C GLU A 198 -13.44 12.76 10.99
N LEU A 199 -12.26 13.14 11.47
CA LEU A 199 -11.48 12.35 12.41
C LEU A 199 -11.52 12.96 13.81
N SER A 200 -11.87 12.16 14.81
CA SER A 200 -11.87 12.61 16.21
C SER A 200 -10.49 12.47 16.84
N VAL A 201 -9.92 13.59 17.25
CA VAL A 201 -8.66 13.70 17.98
C VAL A 201 -8.92 13.89 19.47
N ARG A 202 -8.42 12.97 20.28
CA ARG A 202 -8.46 13.03 21.75
C ARG A 202 -7.17 13.60 22.31
N ALA A 203 -7.32 14.40 23.37
CA ALA A 203 -6.19 14.90 24.13
C ALA A 203 -5.40 13.73 24.75
N GLY A 204 -4.07 13.77 24.63
CA GLY A 204 -3.17 12.87 25.34
C GLY A 204 -3.04 13.27 26.82
N SER A 205 -2.68 12.29 27.66
CA SER A 205 -2.31 12.54 29.05
C SER A 205 -0.79 12.42 29.16
N PHE A 206 -0.12 13.57 29.22
CA PHE A 206 1.34 13.64 29.22
C PHE A 206 1.85 14.07 30.60
N SER A 207 2.75 13.27 31.17
CA SER A 207 3.47 13.62 32.39
C SER A 207 4.39 14.81 32.17
N SER A 208 4.95 15.34 33.26
CA SER A 208 5.97 16.38 33.19
C SER A 208 7.15 16.01 34.08
N CYS A 209 8.36 16.33 33.62
CA CYS A 209 9.58 16.08 34.37
C CYS A 209 10.58 17.24 34.25
N TYR A 210 11.50 17.31 35.21
CA TYR A 210 12.61 18.25 35.24
C TYR A 210 13.93 17.49 35.10
N ILE A 211 14.73 17.85 34.10
CA ILE A 211 15.98 17.17 33.73
C ILE A 211 17.14 18.07 34.10
N THR A 212 18.02 17.57 34.97
CA THR A 212 19.28 18.24 35.30
C THR A 212 20.40 17.74 34.39
N LEU A 213 20.98 18.63 33.60
CA LEU A 213 22.10 18.33 32.71
C LEU A 213 23.42 18.84 33.32
N SER A 214 24.48 18.05 33.16
CA SER A 214 25.83 18.54 33.45
C SER A 214 26.20 19.67 32.49
N PRO A 215 27.09 20.61 32.85
CA PRO A 215 27.44 21.73 31.99
C PRO A 215 27.89 21.34 30.58
N GLY A 216 28.70 20.27 30.46
CA GLY A 216 29.18 19.78 29.17
C GLY A 216 28.07 19.15 28.30
N VAL A 217 27.07 18.52 28.92
CA VAL A 217 25.90 17.98 28.19
C VAL A 217 24.93 19.09 27.81
N GLY A 218 24.66 20.02 28.73
CA GLY A 218 23.81 21.18 28.47
C GLY A 218 24.31 22.06 27.33
N GLY A 219 25.65 22.23 27.21
CA GLY A 219 26.26 23.01 26.12
C GLY A 219 26.03 22.45 24.71
N LYS A 220 25.61 21.18 24.58
CA LYS A 220 25.27 20.55 23.29
C LYS A 220 23.89 20.97 22.76
N LEU A 221 23.00 21.43 23.63
CA LEU A 221 21.63 21.82 23.29
C LEU A 221 21.55 23.29 22.80
N SER A 222 22.29 23.60 21.74
CA SER A 222 22.13 24.88 21.04
C SER A 222 21.05 24.81 19.97
N ALA A 223 20.35 25.92 19.72
CA ALA A 223 19.33 26.00 18.66
C ALA A 223 19.89 25.58 17.29
N GLU A 224 21.12 26.00 16.97
CA GLU A 224 21.82 25.63 15.74
C GLU A 224 22.04 24.12 15.63
N THR A 225 22.45 23.45 16.72
CA THR A 225 22.67 22.00 16.71
C THR A 225 21.34 21.26 16.56
N ILE A 226 20.29 21.71 17.26
CA ILE A 226 18.94 21.15 17.16
C ILE A 226 18.45 21.25 15.72
N GLU A 227 18.57 22.42 15.09
CA GLU A 227 18.13 22.66 13.71
C GLU A 227 18.92 21.80 12.72
N ARG A 228 20.25 21.79 12.81
CA ARG A 228 21.13 21.02 11.91
C ARG A 228 20.83 19.52 11.97
N GLU A 229 20.73 18.95 13.17
CA GLU A 229 20.44 17.53 13.32
C GLU A 229 19.02 17.17 12.90
N SER A 230 18.04 18.00 13.26
CA SER A 230 16.65 17.79 12.87
C SER A 230 16.49 17.87 11.35
N ALA A 231 17.17 18.81 10.69
CA ALA A 231 17.19 18.90 9.23
C ALA A 231 17.76 17.63 8.61
N ARG A 232 18.93 17.15 9.07
CA ARG A 232 19.54 15.91 8.56
C ARG A 232 18.63 14.70 8.71
N VAL A 233 18.00 14.53 9.88
CA VAL A 233 17.05 13.43 10.12
C VAL A 233 15.80 13.60 9.25
N ASN A 234 15.24 14.81 9.17
CA ASN A 234 14.05 15.09 8.38
C ASN A 234 14.27 14.85 6.88
N GLU A 235 15.44 15.17 6.33
CA GLU A 235 15.76 14.85 4.94
C GLU A 235 15.79 13.34 4.68
N ALA A 236 16.32 12.54 5.61
CA ALA A 236 16.30 11.08 5.47
C ALA A 236 14.87 10.51 5.54
N VAL A 237 14.08 10.93 6.54
CA VAL A 237 12.72 10.37 6.74
C VAL A 237 11.67 10.93 5.79
N LYS A 238 11.97 12.00 5.04
CA LYS A 238 11.10 12.50 3.94
C LYS A 238 11.10 11.57 2.72
N ARG A 239 12.15 10.77 2.54
CA ARG A 239 12.28 9.89 1.38
C ARG A 239 11.28 8.74 1.49
N TYR A 240 10.27 8.73 0.63
CA TYR A 240 9.25 7.68 0.62
C TYR A 240 9.76 6.42 -0.09
N SER A 241 9.76 5.29 0.61
CA SER A 241 9.99 3.96 0.05
C SER A 241 8.64 3.22 -0.08
N PRO A 242 8.23 2.78 -1.27
CA PRO A 242 6.92 2.16 -1.47
C PRO A 242 6.86 0.70 -1.04
N GLU A 243 7.96 0.01 -0.80
CA GLU A 243 7.90 -1.38 -0.33
C GLU A 243 7.39 -1.43 1.12
N GLN A 244 6.60 -2.43 1.51
CA GLN A 244 6.35 -2.71 2.93
C GLN A 244 7.36 -3.76 3.36
N LEU A 245 8.25 -3.42 4.30
CA LEU A 245 9.31 -4.33 4.75
C LEU A 245 8.94 -5.09 6.03
N TRP A 246 8.00 -4.57 6.83
CA TRP A 246 7.57 -5.21 8.08
C TRP A 246 6.45 -6.24 7.86
N GLU A 247 6.41 -7.22 8.77
CA GLU A 247 5.36 -8.25 8.83
C GLU A 247 4.16 -7.77 9.64
N ALA A 248 3.00 -8.44 9.48
CA ALA A 248 1.82 -8.13 10.26
C ALA A 248 2.04 -8.39 11.77
N GLY A 249 1.38 -7.59 12.61
CA GLY A 249 1.44 -7.69 14.07
C GLY A 249 2.37 -6.68 14.75
N PRO A 250 2.61 -6.85 16.06
CA PRO A 250 3.43 -5.93 16.84
C PRO A 250 4.90 -5.97 16.44
N PHE A 251 5.53 -4.79 16.48
CA PHE A 251 6.96 -4.65 16.28
C PHE A 251 7.71 -5.22 17.49
N ARG A 252 8.89 -5.79 17.25
CA ARG A 252 9.73 -6.28 18.33
C ARG A 252 10.20 -5.11 19.19
N ARG A 253 10.15 -5.27 20.51
CA ARG A 253 10.82 -4.36 21.44
C ARG A 253 12.31 -4.24 21.10
N PRO A 254 12.89 -3.02 21.06
CA PRO A 254 14.27 -2.81 20.60
C PRO A 254 15.35 -3.22 21.63
N VAL A 255 14.94 -3.60 22.84
CA VAL A 255 15.82 -4.05 23.93
C VAL A 255 15.20 -5.23 24.66
N ASP A 256 16.02 -6.15 25.14
CA ASP A 256 15.56 -7.24 25.99
C ASP A 256 15.51 -6.74 27.45
N GLY A 257 14.30 -6.65 28.01
CA GLY A 257 14.08 -6.10 29.35
C GLY A 257 14.03 -4.57 29.39
N GLY A 258 14.53 -4.00 30.50
CA GLY A 258 14.44 -2.57 30.80
C GLY A 258 13.01 -2.10 31.06
N ARG A 259 12.86 -0.93 31.68
CA ARG A 259 11.55 -0.29 31.88
C ARG A 259 11.46 1.00 31.08
N VAL A 260 10.24 1.41 30.75
CA VAL A 260 10.01 2.77 30.26
C VAL A 260 10.37 3.73 31.41
N THR A 261 11.39 4.55 31.21
CA THR A 261 11.84 5.55 32.19
C THR A 261 11.30 6.93 31.86
N SER A 262 11.04 7.22 30.59
CA SER A 262 10.37 8.43 30.14
C SER A 262 9.47 8.08 28.95
N PRO A 263 8.15 8.24 29.07
CA PRO A 263 7.20 7.89 28.02
C PRO A 263 7.16 8.96 26.92
N PHE A 264 6.58 8.59 25.77
CA PHE A 264 6.27 9.52 24.70
C PHE A 264 5.34 10.66 25.16
N GLY A 265 5.61 11.85 24.66
CA GLY A 265 4.87 13.08 24.92
C GLY A 265 5.15 13.73 26.27
N GLU A 266 5.95 13.13 27.16
CA GLU A 266 6.32 13.73 28.44
C GLU A 266 6.90 15.14 28.25
N LYS A 267 6.37 16.11 29.00
CA LYS A 267 6.82 17.50 28.97
C LYS A 267 8.10 17.64 29.79
N ARG A 268 9.20 17.95 29.12
CA ARG A 268 10.53 18.07 29.70
C ARG A 268 10.89 19.52 29.89
N THR A 269 11.45 19.83 31.04
CA THR A 269 12.09 21.12 31.33
C THR A 269 13.53 20.87 31.74
N PHE A 270 14.47 21.70 31.27
CA PHE A 270 15.90 21.47 31.49
C PHE A 270 16.51 22.47 32.46
N SER A 271 17.52 22.06 33.22
CA SER A 271 18.26 22.95 34.12
C SER A 271 18.98 24.10 33.42
N THR A 272 19.26 23.95 32.13
CA THR A 272 19.80 24.99 31.25
C THR A 272 18.75 25.99 30.75
N GLY A 273 17.48 25.80 31.12
CA GLY A 273 16.34 26.50 30.53
C GLY A 273 15.81 25.80 29.27
N GLY A 274 14.60 26.19 28.87
CA GLY A 274 13.87 25.58 27.76
C GLY A 274 12.97 24.42 28.17
N SER A 275 12.04 24.10 27.28
CA SER A 275 11.11 22.99 27.44
C SER A 275 10.81 22.33 26.10
N GLU A 276 10.65 21.02 26.10
CA GLU A 276 10.22 20.26 24.93
C GLU A 276 9.22 19.17 25.33
N SER A 277 8.57 18.54 24.36
CA SER A 277 7.85 17.28 24.62
C SER A 277 8.62 16.12 24.03
N HIS A 278 8.68 15.03 24.77
CA HIS A 278 9.45 13.86 24.41
C HIS A 278 8.89 13.18 23.15
N ILE A 279 9.64 13.14 22.06
CA ILE A 279 9.19 12.59 20.76
C ILE A 279 9.52 11.11 20.57
N GLY A 280 9.89 10.42 21.64
CA GLY A 280 10.22 8.99 21.65
C GLY A 280 9.86 8.35 22.97
N THR A 281 10.37 7.17 23.24
CA THR A 281 10.26 6.47 24.52
C THR A 281 11.65 6.05 24.97
N ASP A 282 11.96 6.32 26.23
CA ASP A 282 13.24 5.96 26.80
C ASP A 282 13.12 4.63 27.54
N PHE A 283 13.95 3.67 27.14
CA PHE A 283 14.12 2.39 27.83
C PHE A 283 15.40 2.42 28.67
N GLY A 284 15.21 2.44 29.99
CA GLY A 284 16.30 2.50 30.97
C GLY A 284 16.28 1.34 31.96
N GLY A 285 17.24 1.36 32.89
CA GLY A 285 17.45 0.28 33.85
C GLY A 285 18.21 -0.93 33.28
N LEU A 286 18.90 -0.72 32.16
CA LEU A 286 19.79 -1.68 31.51
C LEU A 286 21.23 -1.16 31.64
N ALA A 287 22.20 -2.07 31.63
CA ALA A 287 23.61 -1.70 31.66
C ALA A 287 24.04 -1.08 30.32
N GLU A 288 24.95 -0.11 30.34
CA GLU A 288 25.68 0.30 29.13
C GLU A 288 26.34 -0.92 28.47
N GLY A 289 26.31 -0.98 27.13
CA GLY A 289 26.73 -2.15 26.35
C GLY A 289 25.65 -3.21 26.15
N SER A 290 24.48 -3.11 26.80
CA SER A 290 23.38 -4.06 26.57
C SER A 290 22.90 -4.02 25.11
N PRO A 291 22.53 -5.15 24.48
CA PRO A 291 22.18 -5.16 23.05
C PRO A 291 20.98 -4.30 22.68
N VAL A 292 21.05 -3.64 21.52
CA VAL A 292 19.94 -2.96 20.86
C VAL A 292 19.62 -3.68 19.55
N TYR A 293 18.35 -3.92 19.29
CA TYR A 293 17.86 -4.70 18.15
C TYR A 293 16.94 -3.87 17.25
N ALA A 294 16.94 -4.19 15.96
CA ALA A 294 15.97 -3.67 15.01
C ALA A 294 14.55 -4.16 15.37
N SER A 295 13.61 -3.24 15.52
CA SER A 295 12.22 -3.55 15.88
C SER A 295 11.43 -4.26 14.76
N ALA A 296 11.82 -4.06 13.51
CA ALA A 296 11.29 -4.75 12.35
C ALA A 296 12.34 -4.79 11.23
N ARG A 297 12.09 -5.59 10.19
CA ARG A 297 12.92 -5.59 8.98
C ARG A 297 12.91 -4.20 8.35
N GLY A 298 14.07 -3.71 7.93
CA GLY A 298 14.21 -2.36 7.42
C GLY A 298 15.55 -2.10 6.75
N ARG A 299 15.66 -0.95 6.07
CA ARG A 299 16.89 -0.44 5.50
C ARG A 299 17.49 0.62 6.41
N VAL A 300 18.78 0.52 6.71
CA VAL A 300 19.51 1.57 7.43
C VAL A 300 19.61 2.80 6.52
N VAL A 301 18.98 3.90 6.91
CA VAL A 301 19.06 5.18 6.17
C VAL A 301 19.98 6.19 6.83
N ILE A 302 20.25 6.03 8.12
CA ILE A 302 21.31 6.75 8.84
C ILE A 302 21.98 5.79 9.81
N ALA A 303 23.32 5.80 9.86
CA ALA A 303 24.12 5.20 10.91
C ALA A 303 25.34 6.09 11.17
N GLY A 304 25.43 6.68 12.36
CA GLY A 304 26.56 7.55 12.68
C GLY A 304 26.44 8.27 14.01
N GLU A 305 27.35 9.21 14.25
CA GLU A 305 27.41 10.00 15.48
C GLU A 305 26.83 11.40 15.28
N PHE A 306 26.04 11.83 16.24
CA PHE A 306 25.35 13.10 16.34
C PHE A 306 25.69 13.74 17.70
N ILE A 307 25.69 15.07 17.75
CA ILE A 307 26.01 15.83 18.97
C ILE A 307 24.92 15.65 20.04
N ILE A 308 23.64 15.72 19.65
CA ILE A 308 22.50 15.56 20.56
C ILE A 308 22.09 14.09 20.64
N ARG A 309 21.94 13.42 19.50
CA ARG A 309 21.49 12.02 19.46
C ARG A 309 22.55 10.99 19.82
N GLY A 310 23.83 11.37 19.88
CA GLY A 310 24.91 10.42 20.13
C GLY A 310 25.09 9.44 18.96
N HIS A 311 25.53 8.21 19.24
CA HIS A 311 25.47 7.14 18.25
C HIS A 311 24.01 6.81 17.93
N PHE A 312 23.71 6.83 16.64
CA PHE A 312 22.38 6.96 16.11
C PHE A 312 22.19 6.02 14.92
N VAL A 313 21.07 5.32 14.90
CA VAL A 313 20.60 4.54 13.75
C VAL A 313 19.16 4.95 13.41
N CYS A 314 18.88 5.08 12.12
CA CYS A 314 17.53 5.26 11.59
C CYS A 314 17.25 4.16 10.56
N LEU A 315 16.15 3.45 10.74
CA LEU A 315 15.69 2.39 9.83
C LEU A 315 14.44 2.84 9.08
N ASP A 316 14.44 2.69 7.77
CA ASP A 316 13.27 2.80 6.89
C ASP A 316 12.62 1.43 6.72
N HIS A 317 11.37 1.31 7.17
CA HIS A 317 10.57 0.09 7.02
C HIS A 317 9.67 0.17 5.77
N GLY A 318 9.70 1.29 5.07
CA GLY A 318 8.88 1.59 3.92
C GLY A 318 7.50 2.13 4.28
N ARG A 319 6.70 2.46 3.27
CA ARG A 319 5.45 3.24 3.37
C ARG A 319 5.56 4.52 4.22
N GLY A 320 6.78 5.07 4.33
CA GLY A 320 7.07 6.24 5.15
C GLY A 320 7.15 5.96 6.65
N LEU A 321 7.28 4.70 7.09
CA LEU A 321 7.46 4.30 8.48
C LEU A 321 8.94 4.13 8.83
N PHE A 322 9.38 4.76 9.92
CA PHE A 322 10.76 4.73 10.37
C PHE A 322 10.87 4.43 11.86
N THR A 323 11.95 3.76 12.26
CA THR A 323 12.36 3.64 13.67
C THR A 323 13.74 4.26 13.88
N LEU A 324 13.91 4.98 15.00
CA LEU A 324 15.15 5.67 15.34
C LEU A 324 15.65 5.20 16.71
N TYR A 325 16.97 5.07 16.82
CA TYR A 325 17.67 4.51 17.99
C TYR A 325 18.78 5.49 18.36
N ASN A 326 18.64 6.19 19.49
CA ASN A 326 19.55 7.25 19.92
C ASN A 326 20.33 6.85 21.19
N HIS A 327 21.34 7.64 21.51
CA HIS A 327 22.19 7.53 22.71
C HIS A 327 22.95 6.21 22.83
N MET A 328 23.15 5.47 21.73
CA MET A 328 23.84 4.19 21.75
C MET A 328 25.32 4.36 22.14
N SER A 329 25.97 3.31 22.62
CA SER A 329 27.43 3.32 22.86
C SER A 329 28.22 2.98 21.61
N GLU A 330 27.59 2.27 20.66
CA GLU A 330 28.15 1.90 19.37
C GLU A 330 27.03 1.59 18.36
N THR A 331 27.36 1.68 17.08
CA THR A 331 26.53 1.20 15.95
C THR A 331 27.20 -0.01 15.32
N LEU A 332 26.44 -1.07 15.03
CA LEU A 332 26.95 -2.31 14.44
C LEU A 332 26.53 -2.48 12.97
N VAL A 333 25.85 -1.49 12.40
CA VAL A 333 25.32 -1.50 11.03
C VAL A 333 25.73 -0.23 10.28
N SER A 334 25.69 -0.28 8.94
CA SER A 334 26.08 0.84 8.07
C SER A 334 24.92 1.35 7.21
N GLU A 335 24.97 2.63 6.80
CA GLU A 335 24.00 3.19 5.87
C GLU A 335 23.88 2.34 4.58
N GLY A 336 22.64 2.06 4.16
CA GLY A 336 22.30 1.23 3.00
C GLY A 336 22.05 -0.26 3.32
N GLU A 337 22.52 -0.74 4.47
CA GLU A 337 22.36 -2.13 4.91
C GLU A 337 20.88 -2.51 5.13
N MET A 338 20.53 -3.75 4.79
CA MET A 338 19.23 -4.34 5.15
C MET A 338 19.39 -5.11 6.46
N VAL A 339 18.48 -4.87 7.40
CA VAL A 339 18.45 -5.56 8.70
C VAL A 339 17.14 -6.30 8.87
N GLU A 340 17.19 -7.44 9.55
CA GLU A 340 16.01 -8.24 9.88
C GLU A 340 15.45 -7.88 11.27
N ALA A 341 14.18 -8.17 11.51
CA ALA A 341 13.57 -7.98 12.82
C ALA A 341 14.32 -8.78 13.90
N GLY A 342 14.73 -8.13 14.98
CA GLY A 342 15.53 -8.75 16.05
C GLY A 342 17.02 -8.86 15.75
N GLN A 343 17.52 -8.41 14.59
CA GLN A 343 18.95 -8.27 14.36
C GLN A 343 19.54 -7.23 15.32
N ARG A 344 20.68 -7.54 15.94
CA ARG A 344 21.40 -6.59 16.79
C ARG A 344 22.01 -5.50 15.89
N ILE A 345 21.72 -4.24 16.21
CA ILE A 345 22.16 -3.06 15.44
C ILE A 345 23.09 -2.15 16.22
N GLY A 346 23.26 -2.39 17.52
CA GLY A 346 24.07 -1.56 18.40
C GLY A 346 24.04 -2.04 19.84
N SER A 347 24.42 -1.12 20.73
CA SER A 347 24.43 -1.33 22.17
C SER A 347 23.95 -0.07 22.90
N ILE A 348 23.23 -0.25 24.01
CA ILE A 348 22.77 0.84 24.87
C ILE A 348 23.96 1.65 25.35
N GLY A 349 23.83 2.98 25.31
CA GLY A 349 24.85 3.87 25.82
C GLY A 349 24.27 5.09 26.52
N GLN A 350 25.09 6.12 26.57
CA GLN A 350 24.79 7.42 27.14
C GLN A 350 25.47 8.54 26.33
N THR A 351 25.63 8.32 25.03
CA THR A 351 26.27 9.31 24.15
C THR A 351 25.30 10.44 23.77
N GLY A 352 25.82 11.56 23.31
CA GLY A 352 25.02 12.74 22.98
C GLY A 352 24.52 13.50 24.22
N VAL A 353 23.23 13.82 24.25
CA VAL A 353 22.51 14.45 25.37
C VAL A 353 21.73 13.40 26.14
N ALA A 354 22.38 12.81 27.14
CA ALA A 354 21.84 11.78 28.01
C ALA A 354 22.25 12.06 29.46
N THR A 355 21.40 11.64 30.42
CA THR A 355 21.68 11.74 31.87
C THR A 355 22.19 10.43 32.49
N GLY A 356 22.23 9.36 31.70
CA GLY A 356 22.74 8.04 32.07
C GLY A 356 22.40 6.99 31.01
N PRO A 357 22.78 5.71 31.21
CA PRO A 357 22.54 4.66 30.22
C PRO A 357 21.06 4.39 29.94
N HIS A 358 20.64 4.61 28.70
CA HIS A 358 19.29 4.30 28.19
C HIS A 358 19.28 4.24 26.66
N LEU A 359 18.24 3.60 26.09
CA LEU A 359 17.92 3.73 24.68
C LEU A 359 16.75 4.70 24.54
N HIS A 360 16.94 5.78 23.78
CA HIS A 360 15.82 6.57 23.29
C HIS A 360 15.36 6.02 21.94
N PHE A 361 14.10 5.62 21.88
CA PHE A 361 13.49 4.96 20.73
C PHE A 361 12.36 5.82 20.16
N GLU A 362 12.43 6.18 18.88
CA GLU A 362 11.36 6.92 18.18
C GLU A 362 10.73 6.05 17.10
N VAL A 363 9.43 6.24 16.89
CA VAL A 363 8.74 5.81 15.66
C VAL A 363 8.29 7.07 14.94
N ARG A 364 8.51 7.11 13.63
CA ARG A 364 8.07 8.22 12.80
C ARG A 364 7.29 7.75 11.59
N LEU A 365 6.23 8.48 11.27
CA LEU A 365 5.62 8.47 9.95
C LEU A 365 6.11 9.73 9.22
N ALA A 366 6.99 9.54 8.24
CA ALA A 366 7.93 10.52 7.70
C ALA A 366 8.50 11.48 8.78
N THR A 367 8.20 12.78 8.73
CA THR A 367 8.75 13.75 9.70
C THR A 367 7.99 13.87 11.02
N TRP A 368 6.89 13.14 11.25
CA TRP A 368 6.11 13.23 12.48
C TRP A 368 6.35 12.01 13.36
N ALA A 369 6.75 12.27 14.60
CA ALA A 369 6.88 11.23 15.60
C ALA A 369 5.51 10.79 16.11
N VAL A 370 5.38 9.49 16.35
CA VAL A 370 4.23 8.85 16.98
C VAL A 370 4.69 8.03 18.17
N ASP A 371 3.76 7.71 19.06
CA ASP A 371 4.00 6.91 20.25
C ASP A 371 4.53 5.53 19.84
N PRO A 372 5.80 5.21 20.16
CA PRO A 372 6.39 3.92 19.82
C PRO A 372 5.64 2.75 20.45
N MET A 373 5.00 2.97 21.60
CA MET A 373 4.34 1.90 22.34
C MET A 373 3.17 1.31 21.56
N THR A 374 2.46 2.09 20.74
CA THR A 374 1.38 1.58 19.88
C THR A 374 1.89 0.48 18.93
N LEU A 375 3.02 0.71 18.26
CA LEU A 375 3.58 -0.31 17.36
C LEU A 375 4.13 -1.53 18.12
N LEU A 376 4.70 -1.31 19.30
CA LEU A 376 5.31 -2.39 20.09
C LEU A 376 4.27 -3.29 20.77
N SER A 377 3.08 -2.79 21.11
CA SER A 377 2.03 -3.57 21.78
C SER A 377 0.92 -4.06 20.86
N GLU A 378 0.48 -3.23 19.93
CA GLU A 378 -0.70 -3.48 19.08
C GLU A 378 -0.29 -3.73 17.61
N GLY A 379 0.85 -3.17 17.18
CA GLY A 379 1.28 -3.20 15.79
C GLY A 379 0.55 -2.14 14.94
N LEU A 380 0.56 -2.35 13.63
CA LEU A 380 -0.21 -1.53 12.66
C LEU A 380 -1.44 -2.27 12.13
N SER A 381 -1.77 -3.41 12.73
CA SER A 381 -2.99 -4.16 12.51
C SER A 381 -4.00 -3.75 13.57
N PHE A 382 -4.79 -2.74 13.26
CA PHE A 382 -5.98 -2.45 14.05
C PHE A 382 -7.11 -3.30 13.44
N GLU A 383 -7.40 -4.44 14.07
CA GLU A 383 -8.52 -5.32 13.68
C GLU A 383 -9.88 -4.70 13.93
#